data_AF-A0A1F6AXX0-F1
#
_entry.id   AF-A0A1F6AXX0-F1
#
_cell.length_a   1.000
_cell.length_b   1.000
_cell.length_c   1.000
_cell.angle_alpha   90.00
_cell.angle_beta   90.00
_cell.angle_gamma   90.00
#
_symmetry.space_group_name_H-M   'P 1'
#
loop_
_entity.id
_entity.type
_entity.pdbx_description
1 polymer ?
#
loop_
_entity_poly.entity_id
_entity_poly.type
_entity_poly.pdbx_seq_one_letter_code
_entity_poly.pdbx_strand_id
1 'polypeptide(L)' 'MITDADVKKLKESFKETFATKDDFSPIRKDISSIHKEIQKLRKAEETSAKYFDTVTTGHSGRLKTIEKHLSLPTPSN' A
#
# COMPACT_ATOMS: atom_id res chain seq x y z
N MET A 1 -46.60 31.06 -15.82
CA MET A 1 -46.79 29.96 -14.83
C MET A 1 -45.74 28.92 -15.12
N ILE A 2 -45.04 28.45 -14.10
CA ILE A 2 -44.15 27.28 -14.23
C ILE A 2 -45.06 26.04 -14.34
N THR A 3 -44.79 25.18 -15.31
CA THR A 3 -45.55 23.95 -15.55
C THR A 3 -44.82 22.73 -15.01
N ASP A 4 -45.53 21.61 -14.85
CA ASP A 4 -44.93 20.34 -14.43
C ASP A 4 -43.83 19.86 -15.38
N ALA A 5 -43.92 20.20 -16.66
CA ALA A 5 -42.88 19.93 -17.65
C ALA A 5 -41.58 20.69 -17.36
N ASP A 6 -41.69 21.94 -16.89
CA ASP A 6 -40.54 22.76 -16.49
C ASP A 6 -39.87 22.19 -15.23
N VAL A 7 -40.67 21.74 -14.26
CA VAL A 7 -40.17 21.07 -13.05
C VAL A 7 -39.46 19.76 -13.38
N LYS A 8 -39.96 18.99 -14.35
CA LYS A 8 -39.33 17.74 -14.80
C LYS A 8 -37.98 18.00 -15.47
N LYS A 9 -37.90 18.97 -16.39
CA LYS A 9 -36.63 19.36 -17.04
C LYS A 9 -35.60 19.85 -16.03
N LEU A 10 -36.03 20.61 -15.02
CA LEU A 10 -35.16 21.05 -13.94
C LEU A 10 -34.60 19.86 -13.15
N LYS A 11 -35.43 18.88 -12.79
CA LYS A 11 -34.96 17.66 -12.10
C LYS A 11 -33.96 16.85 -12.92
N GLU A 12 -34.15 16.77 -14.24
CA GLU A 12 -33.23 16.09 -15.15
C GLU A 12 -31.89 16.83 -15.26
N SER A 13 -31.89 18.16 -15.41
CA SER A 13 -30.66 18.95 -15.45
C SER A 13 -29.88 18.92 -14.14
N PHE A 14 -30.57 18.94 -12.99
CA PHE A 14 -29.95 18.76 -11.68
C PHE A 14 -29.36 17.36 -11.48
N LYS A 15 -29.89 16.32 -12.14
CA LYS A 15 -29.31 14.97 -12.10
C LYS A 15 -28.01 14.86 -12.89
N GLU A 16 -27.91 15.53 -14.03
CA GLU A 16 -26.70 15.54 -14.85
C GLU A 16 -25.58 16.42 -14.27
N THR A 17 -25.95 17.48 -13.54
CA THR A 17 -24.97 18.46 -13.05
C THR A 17 -24.26 18.02 -11.76
N PHE A 18 -24.87 17.14 -10.97
CA PHE A 18 -24.34 16.72 -9.67
C PHE A 18 -23.95 15.24 -9.68
N ALA A 19 -22.67 14.97 -9.42
CA ALA A 19 -22.19 13.62 -9.17
C ALA A 19 -23.02 12.97 -8.05
N THR A 20 -23.66 11.87 -8.39
CA THR A 20 -24.55 11.13 -7.50
C THR A 20 -23.75 10.16 -6.64
N LYS A 21 -24.36 9.64 -5.57
CA LYS A 21 -23.71 8.60 -4.72
C LYS A 21 -23.29 7.37 -5.53
N ASP A 22 -24.00 7.07 -6.62
CA ASP A 22 -23.72 5.93 -7.48
C ASP A 22 -22.42 6.15 -8.28
N ASP A 23 -22.13 7.39 -8.67
CA ASP A 23 -20.89 7.75 -9.37
C ASP A 23 -19.65 7.60 -8.48
N PHE A 24 -19.81 7.76 -7.17
CA PHE A 24 -18.72 7.57 -6.19
C PHE A 24 -18.54 6.10 -5.76
N SER A 25 -19.49 5.22 -6.05
CA SER A 25 -19.43 3.82 -5.64
C SER A 25 -18.23 3.07 -6.26
N PRO A 26 -17.96 3.18 -7.58
CA PRO A 26 -16.76 2.60 -8.20
C PRO A 26 -15.47 3.16 -7.59
N ILE A 27 -15.38 4.49 -7.43
CA ILE A 27 -14.21 5.17 -6.84
C ILE A 27 -13.93 4.64 -5.43
N ARG A 28 -14.98 4.46 -4.62
CA ARG A 28 -14.84 3.92 -3.26
C ARG A 28 -14.34 2.47 -3.27
N LYS A 29 -14.80 1.66 -4.22
CA LYS A 29 -14.34 0.29 -4.41
C LYS A 29 -12.87 0.26 -4.81
N ASP A 30 -12.46 1.13 -5.72
CA ASP A 30 -11.07 1.23 -6.19
C ASP A 30 -10.14 1.68 -5.07
N ILE A 31 -10.51 2.71 -4.31
CA ILE A 31 -9.77 3.15 -3.12
C ILE A 31 -9.62 2.02 -2.10
N SER A 32 -10.69 1.25 -1.85
CA SER A 32 -10.63 0.10 -0.94
C SER A 32 -9.69 -0.99 -1.46
N SER A 33 -9.67 -1.24 -2.77
CA SER A 33 -8.77 -2.21 -3.40
C SER A 33 -7.31 -1.77 -3.27
N ILE A 34 -7.02 -0.52 -3.63
CA ILE A 34 -5.68 0.09 -3.51
C ILE A 34 -5.20 0.02 -2.05
N HIS A 35 -6.07 0.32 -1.08
CA HIS A 35 -5.71 0.23 0.33
C HIS A 35 -5.32 -1.20 0.74
N LYS A 36 -6.04 -2.22 0.26
CA LYS A 36 -5.71 -3.63 0.53
C LYS A 36 -4.37 -4.03 -0.09
N GLU A 37 -4.06 -3.54 -1.29
CA GLU A 37 -2.78 -3.81 -1.95
C GLU A 37 -1.62 -3.16 -1.21
N ILE A 38 -1.76 -1.90 -0.78
CA ILE A 38 -0.75 -1.20 0.03
C ILE A 38 -0.47 -1.98 1.33
N GLN A 39 -1.51 -2.50 1.99
CA GLN A 39 -1.32 -3.31 3.21
C GLN A 39 -0.58 -4.62 2.94
N LYS A 40 -0.82 -5.28 1.79
CA LYS A 40 -0.06 -6.47 1.40
C LYS A 40 1.40 -6.15 1.14
N LEU A 41 1.68 -5.07 0.41
CA LEU A 41 3.04 -4.62 0.11
C LEU A 41 3.82 -4.30 1.39
N ARG A 42 3.22 -3.58 2.34
CA ARG A 42 3.84 -3.29 3.64
C ARG A 42 4.22 -4.54 4.41
N LYS A 43 3.35 -5.55 4.45
CA LYS A 43 3.66 -6.83 5.11
C LYS A 43 4.81 -7.58 4.42
N ALA A 44 4.85 -7.55 3.09
CA ALA A 44 5.91 -8.18 2.32
C ALA A 44 7.26 -7.48 2.55
N GLU A 45 7.26 -6.15 2.59
CA GLU A 45 8.43 -5.33 2.92
C GLU A 45 8.95 -5.65 4.33
N GLU A 46 8.08 -5.65 5.33
CA GLU A 46 8.45 -5.96 6.71
C GLU A 46 9.04 -7.36 6.85
N THR A 47 8.45 -8.34 6.16
CA THR A 47 8.96 -9.72 6.14
C THR A 47 10.34 -9.79 5.48
N SER A 48 10.52 -9.09 4.37
CA SER A 48 11.80 -9.04 3.65
C SER A 48 12.89 -8.39 4.49
N ALA A 49 12.58 -7.27 5.16
CA ALA A 49 13.49 -6.59 6.07
C ALA A 49 13.95 -7.52 7.21
N LYS A 50 13.00 -8.21 7.88
CA LYS A 50 13.32 -9.19 8.93
C LYS A 50 14.20 -10.33 8.43
N TYR A 51 13.95 -10.82 7.21
CA TYR A 51 14.79 -11.84 6.60
C TYR A 51 16.21 -11.34 6.37
N PHE A 52 16.37 -10.15 5.79
CA PHE A 52 17.69 -9.54 5.59
C PHE A 52 18.44 -9.33 6.90
N ASP A 53 17.78 -8.83 7.94
CA ASP A 53 18.40 -8.65 9.26
C ASP A 53 18.86 -9.99 9.86
N THR A 54 18.03 -11.02 9.74
CA THR A 54 18.35 -12.37 10.24
C THR A 54 19.54 -12.97 9.50
N VAL A 55 19.53 -12.89 8.17
CA VAL A 55 20.63 -13.40 7.32
C VAL A 55 21.91 -12.63 7.60
N THR A 56 21.85 -11.30 7.68
CA THR A 56 23.02 -10.46 7.91
C THR A 56 23.63 -10.71 9.29
N THR A 57 22.79 -10.80 10.33
CA THR A 57 23.24 -11.10 11.70
C THR A 57 23.83 -12.51 11.79
N GLY A 58 23.16 -13.50 11.19
CA GLY A 58 23.63 -14.88 11.15
C GLY A 58 24.95 -15.03 10.39
N HIS A 59 25.09 -14.38 9.23
CA HIS A 59 26.32 -14.37 8.46
C HIS A 59 27.46 -13.67 9.20
N SER A 60 27.20 -12.52 9.84
CA SER A 60 28.21 -11.84 10.67
C SER A 60 28.73 -12.74 11.80
N GLY A 61 27.83 -13.45 12.50
CA GLY A 61 28.21 -14.39 13.55
C GLY A 61 29.06 -15.58 13.03
N ARG A 62 28.67 -16.14 11.88
CA ARG A 62 29.41 -17.22 11.22
C ARG A 62 30.80 -16.76 10.77
N LEU A 63 30.90 -15.57 10.18
CA LEU A 63 32.18 -14.98 9.76
C LEU A 63 33.11 -14.79 10.96
N LYS A 64 32.64 -14.20 12.07
CA LYS A 64 33.44 -14.06 13.30
C LYS A 64 33.94 -15.40 13.84
N THR A 65 33.11 -16.45 13.76
CA THR A 65 33.50 -17.79 14.20
C THR A 65 34.60 -18.37 13.33
N ILE A 66 34.51 -18.19 12.01
CA ILE A 66 35.53 -18.62 11.04
C ILE A 66 36.83 -17.83 11.23
N GLU A 67 36.75 -16.50 11.33
CA GLU A 67 37.89 -15.62 11.60
C GLU A 67 38.65 -16.04 12.86
N LYS A 68 37.91 -16.36 13.95
CA LYS A 68 38.50 -16.87 15.19
C LYS A 68 39.21 -18.21 15.00
N HIS A 69 38.61 -19.16 14.28
CA HIS A 69 39.23 -20.47 14.04
C HIS A 69 40.48 -20.37 13.16
N LEU A 70 40.50 -19.41 12.24
CA LEU A 70 41.62 -19.18 11.33
C LEU A 70 42.66 -18.18 11.86
N SER A 71 42.46 -17.65 13.07
CA SER A 71 43.30 -16.59 13.68
C SER A 71 43.50 -15.37 12.76
N LEU A 72 42.48 -15.04 11.96
CA LEU A 72 42.53 -13.89 11.05
C LEU A 72 42.35 -12.60 11.85
N PRO A 73 43.01 -11.50 11.46
CA PRO A 73 42.77 -10.20 12.08
C PRO A 73 41.32 -9.78 11.83
N THR A 74 40.59 -9.45 12.90
CA THR A 74 39.24 -8.89 12.77
C THR A 74 39.32 -7.56 11.99
N PRO A 75 38.47 -7.36 10.98
CA PRO A 75 38.47 -6.13 10.20
C PRO A 75 38.22 -4.93 11.12
N SER A 76 39.11 -3.94 11.06
CA SER A 76 38.95 -2.66 11.78
C SER A 76 37.94 -1.80 11.03
N ASN A 77 36.90 -1.35 11.72
CA ASN A 77 35.90 -0.42 11.19
C ASN A 77 36.51 0.91 10.76
#